data_AF-A0A1M6QK52-F1
#
_entry.id   AF-A0A1M6QK52-F1
#
_cell.length_a   1.000
_cell.length_b   1.000
_cell.length_c   1.000
_cell.angle_alpha   90.00
_cell.angle_beta   90.00
_cell.angle_gamma   90.00
#
_symmetry.space_group_name_H-M   'P 1'
#
loop_
_entity.id
_entity.type
_entity.pdbx_description
1 polymer ?
#
loop_
_entity_poly.entity_id
_entity_poly.type
_entity_poly.pdbx_seq_one_letter_code
_entity_poly.pdbx_strand_id
1 'polypeptide(L)'
;MNNRICLWCLKSNPQTTFDKKAHTIPKSLGGQNYNNNVCDACNEYFGNKQERNYSIEEALKEAFNISRNRFLFGQKTKKQVGKFRSRFFDIKTRKNKPRLSIKPAFRLDGNFQKQLCRDFKRGLYKMYFEELNRQRDLGYAEHYNAIRDFARSDRFDMPVFYFVKAVGLFTMLRSEAETPVLIFDRMLYLYSNDKFVEIEFLGHVFGFPTTYVSSDDIKSYINESLKTKQKHFRKFTLIEKLTDIDLALSILDTNN
;
A
#
# COMPACT_ATOMS: atom_id res chain seq x y z
N MET A 1 -7.22 -32.51 8.03
CA MET A 1 -7.68 -31.13 7.71
C MET A 1 -6.56 -30.18 8.09
N ASN A 2 -6.06 -29.35 7.16
CA ASN A 2 -5.05 -28.35 7.51
C ASN A 2 -5.67 -27.33 8.48
N ASN A 3 -5.11 -27.25 9.69
CA ASN A 3 -5.58 -26.37 10.75
C ASN A 3 -5.11 -24.93 10.48
N ARG A 4 -5.66 -24.30 9.43
CA ARG A 4 -5.35 -22.92 9.05
C ARG A 4 -5.87 -21.96 10.12
N ILE A 5 -5.03 -21.01 10.51
CA ILE A 5 -5.36 -19.92 11.43
C ILE A 5 -5.37 -18.62 10.62
N CYS A 6 -6.46 -17.86 10.74
CA CYS A 6 -6.60 -16.60 10.03
C CYS A 6 -5.59 -15.58 10.58
N LEU A 7 -4.77 -15.00 9.70
CA LEU A 7 -3.77 -13.97 10.02
C LEU A 7 -4.40 -12.77 10.75
N TRP A 8 -5.63 -12.42 10.39
CA TRP A 8 -6.33 -11.23 10.86
C TRP A 8 -7.16 -11.44 12.12
N CYS A 9 -7.99 -12.47 12.17
CA CYS A 9 -8.90 -12.69 13.30
C CYS A 9 -8.46 -13.82 14.23
N LEU A 10 -7.35 -14.49 13.92
CA LEU A 10 -6.77 -15.61 14.70
C LEU A 10 -7.72 -16.81 14.91
N LYS A 11 -8.84 -16.85 14.18
CA LYS A 11 -9.78 -17.97 14.19
C LYS A 11 -9.34 -19.06 13.21
N SER A 12 -9.63 -20.31 13.55
CA SER A 12 -9.48 -21.48 12.69
C SER A 12 -10.84 -22.08 12.35
N ASN A 13 -10.85 -23.16 11.56
CA ASN A 13 -12.05 -23.98 11.41
C ASN A 13 -12.48 -24.56 12.79
N PRO A 14 -13.78 -24.67 13.09
CA PRO A 14 -14.94 -24.30 12.27
C PRO A 14 -15.43 -22.84 12.45
N GLN A 15 -14.72 -22.01 13.23
CA GLN A 15 -15.14 -20.64 13.54
C GLN A 15 -15.10 -19.69 12.32
N THR A 16 -14.40 -20.08 11.26
CA THR A 16 -14.30 -19.34 10.00
C THR A 16 -13.91 -20.27 8.85
N THR A 17 -14.16 -19.85 7.60
CA THR A 17 -13.87 -20.61 6.37
C THR A 17 -12.75 -19.96 5.56
N PHE A 18 -12.12 -20.73 4.67
CA PHE A 18 -10.99 -20.29 3.84
C PHE A 18 -11.16 -20.78 2.41
N ASP A 19 -12.36 -20.60 1.88
CA ASP A 19 -12.77 -21.12 0.57
C ASP A 19 -12.48 -20.12 -0.55
N LYS A 20 -12.41 -18.82 -0.21
CA LYS A 20 -12.14 -17.73 -1.15
C LYS A 20 -10.65 -17.45 -1.24
N LYS A 21 -10.23 -17.09 -2.44
CA LYS A 21 -8.86 -16.63 -2.70
C LYS A 21 -8.69 -15.19 -2.21
N ALA A 22 -7.91 -14.99 -1.15
CA ALA A 22 -7.56 -13.68 -0.64
C ALA A 22 -6.32 -13.14 -1.36
N HIS A 23 -6.53 -12.16 -2.24
CA HIS A 23 -5.44 -11.50 -2.97
C HIS A 23 -4.65 -10.60 -2.02
N THR A 24 -3.33 -10.76 -1.95
CA THR A 24 -2.48 -9.89 -1.11
C THR A 24 -2.46 -8.45 -1.61
N ILE A 25 -2.30 -8.31 -2.94
CA ILE A 25 -2.42 -7.07 -3.71
C ILE A 25 -3.66 -7.19 -4.60
N PRO A 26 -4.55 -6.18 -4.67
CA PRO A 26 -5.78 -6.26 -5.45
C PRO A 26 -5.53 -6.70 -6.90
N LYS A 27 -6.30 -7.68 -7.39
CA LYS A 27 -6.21 -8.17 -8.78
C LYS A 27 -6.37 -7.05 -9.80
N SER A 28 -7.20 -6.06 -9.49
CA SER A 28 -7.44 -4.88 -10.33
C SER A 28 -6.23 -3.92 -10.41
N LEU A 29 -5.27 -4.04 -9.49
CA LEU A 29 -3.95 -3.39 -9.55
C LEU A 29 -2.91 -4.29 -10.26
N GLY A 30 -3.29 -5.49 -10.70
CA GLY A 30 -2.42 -6.45 -11.36
C GLY A 30 -1.81 -7.51 -10.44
N GLY A 31 -2.14 -7.51 -9.15
CA GLY A 31 -1.65 -8.50 -8.18
C GLY A 31 -2.06 -9.93 -8.57
N GLN A 32 -1.12 -10.87 -8.43
CA GLN A 32 -1.32 -12.29 -8.80
C GLN A 32 -1.24 -13.24 -7.61
N ASN A 33 -0.72 -12.77 -6.48
CA ASN A 33 -0.47 -13.60 -5.31
C ASN A 33 -1.68 -13.65 -4.39
N TYR A 34 -1.75 -14.75 -3.64
CA TYR A 34 -2.77 -15.02 -2.64
C TYR A 34 -2.12 -15.30 -1.31
N ASN A 35 -2.82 -14.98 -0.21
CA ASN A 35 -2.49 -15.49 1.10
C ASN A 35 -3.55 -16.49 1.54
N ASN A 36 -3.14 -17.75 1.74
CA ASN A 36 -4.04 -18.86 2.09
C ASN A 36 -4.46 -18.86 3.57
N ASN A 37 -3.87 -17.98 4.38
CA ASN A 37 -4.12 -17.81 5.80
C ASN A 37 -5.06 -16.62 6.08
N VAL A 38 -5.78 -16.12 5.09
CA VAL A 38 -6.82 -15.10 5.29
C VAL A 38 -8.18 -15.75 5.11
N CYS A 39 -9.01 -15.72 6.16
CA CYS A 39 -10.35 -16.30 6.09
C CYS A 39 -11.30 -15.44 5.25
N ASP A 40 -12.40 -16.05 4.80
CA ASP A 40 -13.38 -15.44 3.90
C ASP A 40 -13.97 -14.14 4.48
N ALA A 41 -14.31 -14.15 5.78
CA ALA A 41 -14.86 -12.98 6.46
C ALA A 41 -13.86 -11.80 6.56
N CYS A 42 -12.56 -12.08 6.67
CA CYS A 42 -11.55 -11.02 6.68
C CYS A 42 -11.23 -10.54 5.26
N ASN A 43 -11.16 -11.46 4.29
CA ASN A 43 -11.01 -11.13 2.88
C ASN A 43 -12.14 -10.18 2.40
N GLU A 44 -13.38 -10.54 2.70
CA GLU A 44 -14.56 -9.72 2.40
C GLU A 44 -14.53 -8.37 3.11
N TYR A 45 -14.06 -8.32 4.35
CA TYR A 45 -13.99 -7.06 5.09
C TYR A 45 -13.14 -6.01 4.36
N PHE A 46 -11.98 -6.39 3.82
CA PHE A 46 -11.12 -5.48 3.06
C PHE A 46 -11.66 -5.18 1.66
N GLY A 47 -12.29 -6.17 1.00
CA GLY A 47 -12.79 -6.07 -0.37
C GLY A 47 -14.15 -5.37 -0.52
N ASN A 48 -15.04 -5.49 0.47
CA ASN A 48 -16.39 -4.97 0.43
C ASN A 48 -16.46 -3.49 0.82
N LYS A 49 -17.42 -2.80 0.21
CA LYS A 49 -17.83 -1.47 0.64
C LYS A 49 -18.45 -1.59 2.03
N GLN A 50 -17.90 -0.84 2.98
CA GLN A 50 -18.46 -0.73 4.32
C GLN A 50 -19.53 0.37 4.31
N GLU A 51 -19.65 1.17 5.37
CA GLU A 51 -20.50 2.38 5.38
C GLU A 51 -20.15 3.39 4.27
N ARG A 52 -18.98 3.24 3.67
CA ARG A 52 -18.46 4.10 2.59
C ARG A 52 -18.80 3.52 1.23
N ASN A 53 -18.86 4.38 0.23
CA ASN A 53 -19.13 3.95 -1.15
C ASN A 53 -17.89 3.33 -1.85
N TYR A 54 -16.79 3.08 -1.13
CA TYR A 54 -15.58 2.39 -1.58
C TYR A 54 -15.07 1.45 -0.48
N SER A 55 -14.27 0.45 -0.85
CA SER A 55 -13.63 -0.47 0.10
C SER A 55 -12.20 -0.04 0.44
N ILE A 56 -11.60 -0.68 1.45
CA ILE A 56 -10.20 -0.47 1.84
C ILE A 56 -9.26 -0.84 0.68
N GLU A 57 -9.53 -1.97 0.02
CA GLU A 57 -8.79 -2.36 -1.18
C GLU A 57 -8.96 -1.36 -2.33
N GLU A 58 -10.16 -0.78 -2.51
CA GLU A 58 -10.38 0.26 -3.52
C GLU A 58 -9.54 1.50 -3.19
N ALA A 59 -9.48 1.96 -1.93
CA ALA A 59 -8.62 3.09 -1.55
C ALA A 59 -7.14 2.86 -1.88
N LEU A 60 -6.61 1.66 -1.56
CA LEU A 60 -5.23 1.27 -1.90
C LEU A 60 -4.99 1.24 -3.42
N LYS A 61 -5.88 0.56 -4.14
CA LYS A 61 -5.80 0.38 -5.59
C LYS A 61 -5.88 1.72 -6.31
N GLU A 62 -6.79 2.61 -5.91
CA GLU A 62 -6.95 3.92 -6.53
C GLU A 62 -5.70 4.79 -6.38
N ALA A 63 -5.02 4.70 -5.24
CA ALA A 63 -3.76 5.39 -5.01
C ALA A 63 -2.66 4.90 -5.98
N PHE A 64 -2.42 3.60 -6.01
CA PHE A 64 -1.31 3.03 -6.77
C PHE A 64 -1.57 2.84 -8.27
N ASN A 65 -2.82 2.83 -8.71
CA ASN A 65 -3.13 2.72 -10.14
C ASN A 65 -2.57 3.90 -10.94
N ILE A 66 -2.49 5.08 -10.34
CA ILE A 66 -1.90 6.26 -10.99
C ILE A 66 -0.40 6.00 -11.25
N SER A 67 0.34 5.65 -10.21
CA SER A 67 1.78 5.34 -10.27
C SER A 67 2.07 4.19 -11.23
N ARG A 68 1.27 3.12 -11.14
CA ARG A 68 1.36 1.97 -12.03
C ARG A 68 1.18 2.38 -13.50
N ASN A 69 0.19 3.22 -13.79
CA ASN A 69 -0.03 3.68 -15.16
C ASN A 69 1.15 4.49 -15.70
N ARG A 70 1.79 5.31 -14.86
CA ARG A 70 2.99 6.09 -15.24
C ARG A 70 4.13 5.19 -15.73
N PHE A 71 4.36 4.05 -15.08
CA PHE A 71 5.38 3.08 -15.51
C PHE A 71 4.97 2.31 -16.77
N LEU A 72 3.69 2.01 -16.95
CA LEU A 72 3.21 1.25 -18.10
C LEU A 72 3.01 2.10 -19.37
N PHE A 73 2.90 3.42 -19.23
CA PHE A 73 2.59 4.30 -20.33
C PHE A 73 3.68 4.22 -21.42
N GLY A 74 3.28 3.92 -22.65
CA GLY A 74 4.19 3.79 -23.80
C GLY A 74 5.02 2.51 -23.82
N GLN A 75 4.88 1.60 -22.85
CA GLN A 75 5.60 0.33 -22.81
C GLN A 75 4.81 -0.80 -23.49
N LYS A 76 5.51 -1.63 -24.28
CA LYS A 76 4.97 -2.91 -24.75
C LYS A 76 4.98 -3.90 -23.58
N THR A 77 3.80 -4.24 -23.09
CA THR A 77 3.68 -5.21 -21.99
C THR A 77 3.74 -6.63 -22.53
N LYS A 78 4.41 -7.53 -21.80
CA LYS A 78 4.46 -8.96 -22.16
C LYS A 78 3.17 -9.68 -21.77
N LYS A 79 2.54 -9.27 -20.67
CA LYS A 79 1.25 -9.79 -20.23
C LYS A 79 0.11 -8.86 -20.63
N GLN A 80 -1.10 -9.41 -20.69
CA GLN A 80 -2.30 -8.61 -20.85
C GLN A 80 -2.50 -7.77 -19.59
N VAL A 81 -2.32 -6.45 -19.70
CA VAL A 81 -2.62 -5.52 -18.62
C VAL A 81 -4.03 -4.96 -18.83
N GLY A 82 -4.87 -5.10 -17.80
CA GLY A 82 -6.20 -4.49 -17.80
C GLY A 82 -6.13 -2.97 -18.02
N LYS A 83 -7.12 -2.42 -18.74
CA LYS A 83 -7.21 -0.97 -18.95
C LYS A 83 -7.24 -0.21 -17.62
N PHE A 84 -6.62 0.96 -17.59
CA PHE A 84 -6.72 1.85 -16.44
C PHE A 84 -8.18 2.17 -16.15
N ARG A 85 -8.63 1.85 -14.93
CA ARG A 85 -9.96 2.19 -14.45
C ARG A 85 -9.86 2.67 -13.01
N SER A 86 -10.18 3.93 -12.83
CA SER A 86 -10.18 4.61 -11.55
C SER A 86 -11.55 5.23 -11.29
N ARG A 87 -11.99 5.16 -10.04
CA ARG A 87 -13.17 5.86 -9.52
C ARG A 87 -12.91 7.36 -9.39
N PHE A 88 -11.70 7.72 -8.99
CA PHE A 88 -11.33 9.08 -8.61
C PHE A 88 -10.64 9.86 -9.72
N PHE A 89 -10.08 9.18 -10.71
CA PHE A 89 -9.25 9.79 -11.74
C PHE A 89 -9.56 9.25 -13.13
N ASP A 90 -9.24 10.06 -14.13
CA ASP A 90 -9.12 9.68 -15.54
C ASP A 90 -7.72 10.03 -16.03
N ILE A 91 -7.25 9.29 -17.03
CA ILE A 91 -6.01 9.60 -17.73
C ILE A 91 -6.38 9.96 -19.16
N LYS A 92 -6.24 11.26 -19.48
CA LYS A 92 -6.52 11.82 -20.79
C LYS A 92 -5.21 11.99 -21.54
N THR A 93 -5.17 11.63 -22.82
CA THR A 93 -4.01 11.88 -23.67
C THR A 93 -4.14 13.25 -24.32
N ARG A 94 -3.15 14.14 -24.15
CA ARG A 94 -3.07 15.42 -24.86
C ARG A 94 -1.67 15.58 -25.44
N LYS A 95 -1.58 15.77 -26.77
CA LYS A 95 -0.29 15.83 -27.50
C LYS A 95 0.63 14.63 -27.18
N ASN A 96 0.09 13.41 -27.20
CA ASN A 96 0.79 12.16 -26.85
C ASN A 96 1.37 12.08 -25.42
N LYS A 97 1.04 13.03 -24.53
CA LYS A 97 1.40 12.98 -23.11
C LYS A 97 0.19 12.62 -22.26
N PRO A 98 0.32 11.67 -21.31
CA PRO A 98 -0.76 11.35 -20.39
C PRO A 98 -0.95 12.49 -19.40
N ARG A 99 -2.20 12.88 -19.17
CA ARG A 99 -2.58 13.87 -18.15
C ARG A 99 -3.61 13.28 -17.22
N LEU A 100 -3.33 13.33 -15.92
CA LEU A 100 -4.27 12.96 -14.88
C LEU A 100 -5.35 14.03 -14.77
N SER A 101 -6.62 13.64 -14.77
CA SER A 101 -7.74 14.51 -14.46
C SER A 101 -8.55 13.94 -13.31
N ILE A 102 -8.96 14.81 -12.40
CA ILE A 102 -9.73 14.47 -11.19
C ILE A 102 -11.21 14.33 -11.55
N LYS A 103 -11.86 13.26 -11.08
CA LYS A 103 -13.32 13.06 -11.21
C LYS A 103 -14.07 13.72 -10.06
N PRO A 104 -15.35 14.10 -10.23
CA PRO A 104 -16.17 14.65 -9.14
C PRO A 104 -16.25 13.74 -7.90
N ALA A 105 -16.12 12.43 -8.08
CA ALA A 105 -16.10 11.46 -6.98
C ALA A 105 -14.88 11.61 -6.05
N PHE A 106 -13.81 12.27 -6.50
CA PHE A 106 -12.65 12.61 -5.69
C PHE A 106 -12.81 14.04 -5.16
N ARG A 107 -13.28 14.15 -3.93
CA ARG A 107 -13.51 15.45 -3.31
C ARG A 107 -12.22 15.95 -2.65
N LEU A 108 -11.88 17.22 -2.84
CA LEU A 108 -10.70 17.81 -2.21
C LEU A 108 -10.98 18.33 -0.79
N ASP A 109 -12.18 18.12 -0.27
CA ASP A 109 -12.52 18.50 1.09
C ASP A 109 -11.70 17.71 2.12
N GLY A 110 -11.33 18.38 3.21
CA GLY A 110 -10.41 17.83 4.21
C GLY A 110 -10.91 16.54 4.86
N ASN A 111 -12.21 16.42 5.09
CA ASN A 111 -12.79 15.24 5.76
C ASN A 111 -12.74 14.02 4.85
N PHE A 112 -13.14 14.16 3.59
CA PHE A 112 -13.02 13.09 2.60
C PHE A 112 -11.57 12.68 2.41
N GLN A 113 -10.64 13.63 2.28
CA GLN A 113 -9.23 13.33 2.06
C GLN A 113 -8.58 12.63 3.26
N LYS A 114 -8.91 13.04 4.49
CA LYS A 114 -8.47 12.36 5.71
C LYS A 114 -9.00 10.94 5.78
N GLN A 115 -10.27 10.77 5.45
CA GLN A 115 -10.90 9.46 5.49
C GLN A 115 -10.34 8.51 4.43
N LEU A 116 -10.16 9.00 3.20
CA LEU A 116 -9.57 8.23 2.12
C LEU A 116 -8.11 7.89 2.44
N CYS A 117 -7.37 8.81 3.08
CA CYS A 117 -6.01 8.54 3.56
C CYS A 117 -6.01 7.42 4.60
N ARG A 118 -6.93 7.45 5.58
CA ARG A 118 -7.04 6.39 6.60
C ARG A 118 -7.29 5.03 5.97
N ASP A 119 -8.24 4.92 5.04
CA ASP A 119 -8.51 3.64 4.36
C ASP A 119 -7.34 3.21 3.45
N PHE A 120 -6.64 4.16 2.83
CA PHE A 120 -5.39 3.89 2.12
C PHE A 120 -4.31 3.30 3.06
N LYS A 121 -4.08 3.92 4.23
CA LYS A 121 -3.15 3.40 5.24
C LYS A 121 -3.53 1.97 5.62
N ARG A 122 -4.80 1.71 5.95
CA ARG A 122 -5.29 0.37 6.31
C ARG A 122 -5.05 -0.65 5.19
N GLY A 123 -5.25 -0.25 3.93
CA GLY A 123 -4.92 -1.07 2.77
C GLY A 123 -3.41 -1.34 2.64
N LEU A 124 -2.56 -0.35 2.95
CA LEU A 124 -1.11 -0.49 2.93
C LEU A 124 -0.64 -1.52 3.97
N TYR A 125 -1.16 -1.42 5.20
CA TYR A 125 -0.93 -2.40 6.25
C TYR A 125 -1.42 -3.79 5.85
N LYS A 126 -2.60 -3.89 5.22
CA LYS A 126 -3.10 -5.18 4.72
C LYS A 126 -2.15 -5.80 3.70
N MET A 127 -1.74 -5.03 2.70
CA MET A 127 -0.80 -5.48 1.67
C MET A 127 0.52 -5.95 2.30
N TYR A 128 1.10 -5.16 3.19
CA TYR A 128 2.33 -5.51 3.91
C TYR A 128 2.16 -6.81 4.70
N PHE A 129 1.14 -6.88 5.55
CA PHE A 129 0.98 -7.95 6.52
C PHE A 129 0.69 -9.30 5.85
N GLU A 130 -0.14 -9.29 4.80
CA GLU A 130 -0.43 -10.50 4.06
C GLU A 130 0.74 -10.94 3.18
N GLU A 131 1.53 -10.02 2.60
CA GLU A 131 2.77 -10.38 1.90
C GLU A 131 3.85 -10.88 2.85
N LEU A 132 3.96 -10.31 4.04
CA LEU A 132 4.88 -10.76 5.09
C LEU A 132 4.58 -12.21 5.46
N ASN A 133 3.32 -12.52 5.73
CA ASN A 133 2.92 -13.90 6.04
C ASN A 133 3.12 -14.83 4.83
N ARG A 134 2.72 -14.41 3.63
CA ARG A 134 2.88 -15.24 2.42
C ARG A 134 4.34 -15.58 2.12
N GLN A 135 5.26 -14.63 2.33
CA GLN A 135 6.67 -14.79 1.95
C GLN A 135 7.55 -15.33 3.07
N ARG A 136 7.20 -15.09 4.34
CA ARG A 136 8.06 -15.39 5.50
C ARG A 136 7.36 -16.20 6.60
N ASP A 137 6.08 -16.52 6.43
CA ASP A 137 5.25 -17.20 7.43
C ASP A 137 5.23 -16.51 8.81
N LEU A 138 5.39 -15.18 8.80
CA LEU A 138 5.31 -14.34 9.99
C LEU A 138 3.91 -13.74 10.13
N GLY A 139 3.66 -13.12 11.29
CA GLY A 139 2.46 -12.30 11.51
C GLY A 139 1.62 -12.76 12.70
N TYR A 140 1.76 -13.99 13.18
CA TYR A 140 0.93 -14.51 14.28
C TYR A 140 1.32 -14.03 15.68
N ALA A 141 2.53 -13.52 15.86
CA ALA A 141 3.00 -13.00 17.14
C ALA A 141 2.17 -11.79 17.61
N GLU A 142 2.09 -11.63 18.94
CA GLU A 142 1.28 -10.58 19.58
C GLU A 142 1.74 -9.16 19.24
N HIS A 143 3.02 -8.96 18.93
CA HIS A 143 3.51 -7.62 18.59
C HIS A 143 2.82 -7.06 17.34
N TYR A 144 2.31 -7.92 16.45
CA TYR A 144 1.52 -7.52 15.28
C TYR A 144 0.05 -7.19 15.60
N ASN A 145 -0.39 -7.25 16.87
CA ASN A 145 -1.78 -6.93 17.24
C ASN A 145 -2.15 -5.49 16.90
N ALA A 146 -1.19 -4.55 16.96
CA ALA A 146 -1.42 -3.18 16.52
C ALA A 146 -1.88 -3.10 15.05
N ILE A 147 -1.30 -3.93 14.16
CA ILE A 147 -1.69 -4.01 12.75
C ILE A 147 -3.13 -4.52 12.62
N ARG A 148 -3.51 -5.57 13.36
CA ARG A 148 -4.87 -6.11 13.34
C ARG A 148 -5.89 -5.09 13.84
N ASP A 149 -5.58 -4.46 14.96
CA ASP A 149 -6.44 -3.47 15.59
C ASP A 149 -6.71 -2.29 14.67
N PHE A 150 -5.67 -1.78 14.01
CA PHE A 150 -5.81 -0.68 13.07
C PHE A 150 -6.45 -1.11 11.75
N ALA A 151 -5.83 -2.02 11.02
CA ALA A 151 -6.23 -2.33 9.65
C ALA A 151 -7.56 -3.11 9.62
N ARG A 152 -7.74 -4.11 10.48
CA ARG A 152 -8.93 -4.99 10.48
C ARG A 152 -10.03 -4.53 11.43
N SER A 153 -9.68 -4.01 12.61
CA SER A 153 -10.67 -3.63 13.64
C SER A 153 -10.98 -2.12 13.66
N ASP A 154 -10.30 -1.32 12.84
CA ASP A 154 -10.47 0.13 12.72
C ASP A 154 -10.31 0.89 14.05
N ARG A 155 -9.47 0.37 14.96
CA ARG A 155 -9.12 1.01 16.24
C ARG A 155 -7.95 1.96 16.03
N PHE A 156 -8.05 3.20 16.55
CA PHE A 156 -7.02 4.27 16.51
C PHE A 156 -6.45 4.57 15.11
N ASP A 157 -5.54 5.54 14.93
CA ASP A 157 -4.86 5.80 13.65
C ASP A 157 -3.37 5.54 13.77
N MET A 158 -2.84 4.54 13.05
CA MET A 158 -1.39 4.32 13.05
C MET A 158 -0.71 5.31 12.10
N PRO A 159 0.46 5.86 12.49
CA PRO A 159 1.20 6.75 11.63
C PRO A 159 1.73 6.01 10.41
N VAL A 160 1.73 6.69 9.27
CA VAL A 160 2.42 6.25 8.05
C VAL A 160 3.22 7.43 7.55
N PHE A 161 4.50 7.19 7.31
CA PHE A 161 5.45 8.18 6.80
C PHE A 161 5.68 7.91 5.32
N TYR A 162 5.52 8.95 4.50
CA TYR A 162 5.86 8.90 3.08
C TYR A 162 7.20 9.59 2.85
N PHE A 163 8.14 8.88 2.24
CA PHE A 163 9.46 9.42 1.91
C PHE A 163 9.51 9.87 0.46
N VAL A 164 9.77 11.16 0.25
CA VAL A 164 9.77 11.77 -1.07
C VAL A 164 11.16 11.64 -1.68
N LYS A 165 11.27 10.90 -2.79
CA LYS A 165 12.53 10.75 -3.52
C LYS A 165 13.08 12.11 -3.97
N ALA A 166 14.40 12.24 -3.92
CA ALA A 166 15.12 13.40 -4.43
C ALA A 166 15.45 13.27 -5.94
N VAL A 167 15.50 12.03 -6.45
CA VAL A 167 15.90 11.72 -7.82
C VAL A 167 14.83 10.82 -8.47
N GLY A 168 14.51 11.08 -9.74
CA GLY A 168 13.55 10.30 -10.54
C GLY A 168 14.07 8.95 -11.06
N LEU A 169 14.99 8.30 -10.34
CA LEU A 169 15.52 6.98 -10.69
C LEU A 169 14.80 5.88 -9.90
N PHE A 170 14.21 4.93 -10.61
CA PHE A 170 13.43 3.84 -10.04
C PHE A 170 14.02 2.50 -10.45
N THR A 171 14.45 1.71 -9.47
CA THR A 171 14.94 0.35 -9.70
C THR A 171 13.75 -0.60 -9.60
N MET A 172 13.26 -1.09 -10.74
CA MET A 172 12.10 -1.98 -10.82
C MET A 172 12.35 -3.15 -11.76
N LEU A 173 11.75 -4.31 -11.48
CA LEU A 173 11.74 -5.39 -12.47
C LEU A 173 10.86 -4.96 -13.65
N ARG A 174 11.22 -5.38 -14.87
CA ARG A 174 10.49 -5.00 -16.08
C ARG A 174 8.99 -5.35 -16.02
N SER A 175 8.65 -6.45 -15.34
CA SER A 175 7.26 -6.91 -15.17
C SER A 175 6.59 -6.39 -13.89
N GLU A 176 7.27 -5.63 -13.03
CA GLU A 176 6.75 -5.23 -11.72
C GLU A 176 5.54 -4.29 -11.85
N ALA A 177 5.55 -3.39 -12.83
CA ALA A 177 4.38 -2.58 -13.13
C ALA A 177 3.24 -3.42 -13.75
N GLU A 178 3.54 -4.51 -14.48
CA GLU A 178 2.52 -5.40 -15.06
C GLU A 178 1.86 -6.25 -13.96
N THR A 179 2.67 -6.90 -13.12
CA THR A 179 2.26 -7.77 -12.02
C THR A 179 2.98 -7.35 -10.74
N PRO A 180 2.46 -6.34 -10.02
CA PRO A 180 3.11 -5.83 -8.83
C PRO A 180 3.19 -6.89 -7.73
N VAL A 181 4.32 -6.87 -7.04
CA VAL A 181 4.64 -7.69 -5.88
C VAL A 181 5.40 -6.81 -4.90
N LEU A 182 5.16 -6.98 -3.61
CA LEU A 182 5.96 -6.34 -2.57
C LEU A 182 7.24 -7.17 -2.37
N ILE A 183 8.41 -6.58 -2.60
CA ILE A 183 9.71 -7.25 -2.41
C ILE A 183 10.35 -6.67 -1.16
N PHE A 184 10.47 -7.48 -0.11
CA PHE A 184 11.12 -7.08 1.13
C PHE A 184 12.64 -6.97 0.99
N ASP A 185 13.25 -6.04 1.72
CA ASP A 185 14.70 -5.84 1.86
C ASP A 185 15.45 -5.64 0.53
N ARG A 186 14.75 -5.17 -0.52
CA ARG A 186 15.32 -4.98 -1.85
C ARG A 186 16.34 -3.84 -1.91
N MET A 187 16.12 -2.78 -1.13
CA MET A 187 16.87 -1.53 -1.25
C MET A 187 17.54 -1.17 0.08
N LEU A 188 18.82 -0.79 0.00
CA LEU A 188 19.65 -0.48 1.18
C LEU A 188 19.18 0.74 1.98
N TYR A 189 18.37 1.61 1.38
CA TYR A 189 17.80 2.77 2.08
C TYR A 189 16.53 2.45 2.89
N LEU A 190 15.99 1.23 2.76
CA LEU A 190 14.84 0.80 3.54
C LEU A 190 15.33 0.46 4.95
N TYR A 191 14.80 1.18 5.93
CA TYR A 191 15.13 1.00 7.32
C TYR A 191 14.04 0.17 8.03
N SER A 192 14.46 -0.77 8.87
CA SER A 192 13.56 -1.50 9.75
C SER A 192 14.22 -1.76 11.10
N ASN A 193 13.41 -1.88 12.13
CA ASN A 193 13.82 -2.33 13.46
C ASN A 193 12.71 -3.22 14.05
N ASP A 194 12.76 -3.47 15.36
CA ASP A 194 11.78 -4.27 16.10
C ASP A 194 10.35 -3.70 16.05
N LYS A 195 10.20 -2.38 15.93
CA LYS A 195 8.90 -1.69 15.99
C LYS A 195 8.43 -1.10 14.67
N PHE A 196 9.31 -0.88 13.70
CA PHE A 196 9.02 -0.19 12.45
C PHE A 196 9.57 -0.94 11.25
N VAL A 197 8.87 -0.79 10.14
CA VAL A 197 9.27 -1.32 8.84
C VAL A 197 9.10 -0.25 7.78
N GLU A 198 9.93 -0.35 6.74
CA GLU A 198 9.75 0.41 5.51
C GLU A 198 9.59 -0.53 4.32
N ILE A 199 8.74 -0.10 3.40
CA ILE A 199 8.49 -0.81 2.15
C ILE A 199 8.63 0.14 0.97
N GLU A 200 9.10 -0.40 -0.14
CA GLU A 200 8.95 0.25 -1.44
C GLU A 200 7.92 -0.51 -2.28
N PHE A 201 6.96 0.24 -2.82
CA PHE A 201 5.94 -0.31 -3.71
C PHE A 201 5.61 0.68 -4.82
N LEU A 202 5.77 0.24 -6.08
CA LEU A 202 5.55 1.05 -7.27
C LEU A 202 6.21 2.43 -7.19
N GLY A 203 7.48 2.45 -6.76
CA GLY A 203 8.30 3.66 -6.66
C GLY A 203 8.05 4.54 -5.44
N HIS A 204 7.10 4.20 -4.58
CA HIS A 204 6.83 4.93 -3.34
C HIS A 204 7.46 4.21 -2.16
N VAL A 205 8.09 4.98 -1.26
CA VAL A 205 8.63 4.45 -0.01
C VAL A 205 7.76 4.91 1.15
N PHE A 206 7.25 3.95 1.90
CA PHE A 206 6.46 4.17 3.10
C PHE A 206 7.13 3.52 4.29
N GLY A 207 7.04 4.16 5.44
CA GLY A 207 7.47 3.59 6.71
C GLY A 207 6.39 3.70 7.77
N PHE A 208 6.26 2.67 8.59
CA PHE A 208 5.18 2.59 9.56
C PHE A 208 5.47 1.57 10.67
N PRO A 209 4.87 1.73 11.86
CA PRO A 209 5.09 0.80 12.96
C PRO A 209 4.39 -0.54 12.72
N THR A 210 4.96 -1.62 13.23
CA THR A 210 4.38 -2.97 13.22
C THR A 210 3.74 -3.34 14.55
N THR A 211 3.96 -2.53 15.58
CA THR A 211 3.46 -2.70 16.94
C THR A 211 2.98 -1.37 17.54
N TYR A 212 2.56 -1.35 18.81
CA TYR A 212 2.22 -0.12 19.50
C TYR A 212 3.49 0.68 19.81
N VAL A 213 3.45 1.99 19.55
CA VAL A 213 4.63 2.86 19.66
C VAL A 213 4.31 4.13 20.41
N SER A 214 5.30 4.62 21.15
CA SER A 214 5.28 5.93 21.81
C SER A 214 5.77 7.04 20.86
N SER A 215 5.64 8.30 21.28
CA SER A 215 6.21 9.43 20.53
C SER A 215 7.73 9.37 20.46
N ASP A 216 8.41 8.83 21.47
CA ASP A 216 9.87 8.72 21.47
C ASP A 216 10.37 7.58 20.57
N ASP A 217 9.61 6.49 20.47
CA ASP A 217 9.85 5.44 19.47
C ASP A 217 9.80 6.02 18.04
N ILE A 218 8.80 6.86 17.77
CA ILE A 218 8.66 7.54 16.46
C ILE A 218 9.85 8.46 16.20
N LYS A 219 10.25 9.31 17.16
CA LYS A 219 11.40 10.21 17.00
C LYS A 219 12.68 9.43 16.71
N SER A 220 12.94 8.37 17.48
CA SER A 220 14.10 7.49 17.30
C SER A 220 14.11 6.86 15.91
N TYR A 221 12.98 6.27 15.50
CA TYR A 221 12.81 5.69 14.17
C TYR A 221 13.08 6.70 13.04
N ILE A 222 12.50 7.90 13.11
CA ILE A 222 12.70 8.93 12.08
C ILE A 222 14.16 9.35 12.00
N ASN A 223 14.83 9.54 13.14
CA ASN A 223 16.24 9.91 13.17
C ASN A 223 17.12 8.87 12.47
N GLU A 224 16.94 7.57 12.77
CA GLU A 224 17.71 6.49 12.14
C GLU A 224 17.35 6.30 10.66
N SER A 225 16.05 6.33 10.33
CA SER A 225 15.57 6.23 8.95
C SER A 225 16.12 7.34 8.05
N LEU A 226 16.26 8.56 8.56
CA LEU A 226 16.81 9.67 7.78
C LEU A 226 18.30 9.53 7.53
N LYS A 227 19.07 8.93 8.45
CA LYS A 227 20.51 8.67 8.24
C LYS A 227 20.76 7.77 7.04
N THR A 228 19.95 6.73 6.85
CA THR A 228 20.08 5.79 5.71
C THR A 228 19.60 6.37 4.38
N LYS A 229 18.89 7.50 4.41
CA LYS A 229 18.25 8.13 3.24
C LYS A 229 18.95 9.37 2.71
N GLN A 230 19.98 9.85 3.40
CA GLN A 230 20.79 10.99 2.97
C GLN A 230 21.27 10.73 1.53
N LYS A 231 20.90 11.61 0.58
CA LYS A 231 21.11 11.55 -0.89
C LYS A 231 19.98 10.99 -1.75
N HIS A 232 19.13 10.09 -1.24
CA HIS A 232 18.07 9.46 -2.05
C HIS A 232 16.71 10.13 -1.88
N PHE A 233 16.48 10.79 -0.73
CA PHE A 233 15.19 11.38 -0.37
C PHE A 233 15.39 12.82 0.09
N ARG A 234 14.43 13.69 -0.27
CA ARG A 234 14.49 15.14 0.04
C ARG A 234 13.73 15.54 1.29
N LYS A 235 12.67 14.80 1.63
CA LYS A 235 11.84 15.01 2.82
C LYS A 235 11.02 13.76 3.13
N PHE A 236 10.48 13.71 4.34
CA PHE A 236 9.39 12.81 4.69
C PHE A 236 8.15 13.61 5.08
N THR A 237 6.99 12.97 5.00
CA THR A 237 5.70 13.53 5.40
C THR A 237 4.96 12.48 6.22
N LEU A 238 4.48 12.82 7.43
CA LEU A 238 3.44 12.05 8.09
C LEU A 238 2.15 12.26 7.31
N ILE A 239 1.58 11.21 6.71
CA ILE A 239 0.41 11.39 5.83
C ILE A 239 -0.87 11.49 6.65
N GLU A 240 -1.63 12.57 6.44
CA GLU A 240 -2.94 12.80 7.02
C GLU A 240 -4.04 12.86 5.96
N LYS A 241 -3.69 13.26 4.73
CA LYS A 241 -4.55 13.33 3.55
C LYS A 241 -3.94 12.53 2.43
N LEU A 242 -4.75 11.99 1.53
CA LEU A 242 -4.21 11.23 0.39
C LEU A 242 -3.34 12.12 -0.51
N THR A 243 -3.68 13.41 -0.61
CA THR A 243 -2.91 14.43 -1.36
C THR A 243 -1.53 14.74 -0.78
N ASP A 244 -1.20 14.24 0.43
CA ASP A 244 0.16 14.37 0.98
C ASP A 244 1.16 13.46 0.24
N ILE A 245 0.64 12.51 -0.54
CA ILE A 245 1.40 11.56 -1.35
C ILE A 245 1.43 12.04 -2.80
N ASP A 246 2.62 12.12 -3.37
CA ASP A 246 2.81 12.39 -4.81
C ASP A 246 2.55 11.12 -5.64
N LEU A 247 1.29 10.69 -5.73
CA LEU A 247 0.86 9.49 -6.46
C LEU A 247 1.12 9.57 -7.98
N ALA A 248 1.29 10.78 -8.53
CA ALA A 248 1.60 10.97 -9.94
C ALA A 248 3.09 10.74 -10.26
N LEU A 249 3.94 10.63 -9.22
CA LEU A 249 5.39 10.61 -9.35
C LEU A 249 5.85 11.81 -10.19
N SER A 250 5.51 13.02 -9.76
CA SER A 250 5.83 14.27 -10.46
C SER A 250 7.33 14.46 -10.72
N ILE A 251 8.18 13.80 -9.93
CA ILE A 251 9.64 13.73 -10.14
C ILE A 251 10.04 13.07 -11.47
N LEU A 252 9.16 12.32 -12.11
CA LEU A 252 9.38 11.79 -13.47
C LEU A 252 9.12 12.84 -14.55
N ASP A 253 8.43 13.93 -14.23
CA ASP A 253 8.18 15.04 -15.17
C ASP A 253 9.33 16.06 -15.18
N THR A 254 10.23 16.02 -14.19
CA THR A 254 11.35 16.98 -14.05
C THR A 254 12.57 16.69 -14.93
N ASN A 255 12.46 15.72 -15.85
CA ASN A 255 13.45 15.50 -16.90
C ASN A 255 12.94 16.11 -18.22
N ASN A 256 13.07 17.42 -18.33
CA ASN A 256 13.07 18.20 -19.57
C ASN A 256 13.99 19.40 -19.38
#